data_AF-A0A6N9P3N7-F1
#
_entry.id   AF-A0A6N9P3N7-F1
#
_cell.length_a   1.000
_cell.length_b   1.000
_cell.length_c   1.000
_cell.angle_alpha   90.00
_cell.angle_beta   90.00
_cell.angle_gamma   90.00
#
_symmetry.space_group_name_H-M   'P 1'
#
loop_
_entity.id
_entity.type
_entity.pdbx_description
1 polymer ?
#
loop_
_entity_poly.entity_id
_entity_poly.type
_entity_poly.pdbx_seq_one_letter_code
_entity_poly.pdbx_strand_id
1 'polypeptide(L)'
;MNKKLIVTGTVCAALLCTAAFAAPASDTDSAPAAPVITAPAVDPSIPLDAPTAMPEEAIPYSIGIKATVTEVLKSDSGVSIEVKPEDGETIVLNVSDKTILLDNQKAIPVSIEDIKAGDTIYAYHDMMMTMSIPAQSPALAILTNLGDGAIAKLHMPEQMTITDGKASMLCDNGSIWVRTTEETEFQPYMTKMLVRAENLRIGQPFLAWYDIVMESFPAQANATRILLPAMNAEERELTFTLDGDMVIGAKMVDGVPVVPVRPAAEALGLKVGYRKDGNNAYITLSSESGELSMTLGQDAYSYAASASGKEGATAPLSYGAAPFTAPYFETPSTWMSAEAFQLLGYDVALRHDALSITKR
;
A
#
# COMPACT_ATOMS: atom_id res chain seq x y z
N MET A 1 -47.66 -25.87 31.49
CA MET A 1 -47.90 -24.71 32.39
C MET A 1 -47.10 -23.55 31.82
N ASN A 2 -47.57 -22.79 30.84
CA ASN A 2 -48.65 -21.80 30.87
C ASN A 2 -48.61 -20.87 32.08
N LYS A 3 -48.20 -19.61 31.84
CA LYS A 3 -48.99 -18.43 32.20
C LYS A 3 -48.62 -17.22 31.34
N LYS A 4 -49.56 -16.86 30.46
CA LYS A 4 -49.74 -15.54 29.86
C LYS A 4 -50.34 -14.58 30.90
N LEU A 5 -50.12 -13.27 30.74
CA LEU A 5 -51.09 -12.18 30.97
C LEU A 5 -50.42 -10.89 30.41
N ILE A 6 -50.83 -10.23 29.32
CA ILE A 6 -52.09 -9.57 28.89
C ILE A 6 -52.25 -8.13 29.44
N VAL A 7 -52.06 -7.16 28.52
CA VAL A 7 -52.89 -5.99 28.10
C VAL A 7 -53.11 -4.87 29.13
N THR A 8 -52.97 -3.57 28.80
CA THR A 8 -53.95 -2.64 28.19
C THR A 8 -53.25 -1.26 28.14
N GLY A 9 -53.29 -0.35 27.15
CA GLY A 9 -54.26 0.00 26.12
C GLY A 9 -54.91 1.35 26.46
N THR A 10 -54.48 2.46 25.85
CA THR A 10 -55.30 3.70 25.83
C THR A 10 -54.98 4.58 24.62
N VAL A 11 -56.03 4.81 23.82
CA VAL A 11 -56.18 5.76 22.72
C VAL A 11 -57.08 6.90 23.21
N CYS A 12 -56.81 8.15 22.82
CA CYS A 12 -57.76 9.27 22.65
C CYS A 12 -56.95 10.49 22.17
N ALA A 13 -57.05 11.00 20.93
CA ALA A 13 -58.17 11.58 20.18
C ALA A 13 -58.58 13.00 20.63
N ALA A 14 -58.20 13.97 19.78
CA ALA A 14 -59.06 14.96 19.12
C ALA A 14 -59.17 16.41 19.64
N LEU A 15 -59.43 17.27 18.62
CA LEU A 15 -60.03 18.60 18.58
C LEU A 15 -59.13 19.83 18.87
N LEU A 16 -59.27 20.98 18.20
CA LEU A 16 -59.83 21.47 16.92
C LEU A 16 -59.74 23.02 17.01
N CYS A 17 -59.98 23.71 15.88
CA CYS A 17 -60.35 25.14 15.73
C CYS A 17 -59.20 26.14 15.55
N THR A 18 -59.23 27.12 14.63
CA THR A 18 -60.20 27.57 13.60
C THR A 18 -59.58 28.72 12.79
N ALA A 19 -60.00 28.85 11.52
CA ALA A 19 -60.23 30.10 10.75
C ALA A 19 -59.02 30.99 10.39
N ALA A 20 -58.92 31.70 9.26
CA ALA A 20 -59.81 31.95 8.14
C ALA A 20 -59.08 32.80 7.05
N PHE A 21 -59.64 32.77 5.84
CA PHE A 21 -59.71 33.84 4.83
C PHE A 21 -58.61 34.05 3.75
N ALA A 22 -59.05 33.74 2.53
CA ALA A 22 -58.97 34.52 1.26
C ALA A 22 -57.65 34.63 0.46
N ALA A 23 -57.76 34.13 -0.79
CA ALA A 23 -56.91 34.45 -1.94
C ALA A 23 -57.21 35.87 -2.48
N PRO A 24 -56.36 36.45 -3.36
CA PRO A 24 -56.37 36.07 -4.78
C PRO A 24 -54.99 35.98 -5.47
N ALA A 25 -55.03 35.47 -6.70
CA ALA A 25 -53.94 35.08 -7.59
C ALA A 25 -53.05 36.21 -8.13
N SER A 26 -51.81 35.88 -8.49
CA SER A 26 -51.16 36.31 -9.74
C SER A 26 -49.91 35.46 -10.02
N ASP A 27 -49.63 35.32 -11.32
CA ASP A 27 -48.68 34.45 -11.99
C ASP A 27 -47.24 34.44 -11.44
N THR A 28 -46.58 33.28 -11.43
CA THR A 28 -45.44 32.97 -12.32
C THR A 28 -44.86 31.59 -11.99
N ASP A 29 -44.49 30.90 -13.07
CA ASP A 29 -43.73 29.66 -13.18
C ASP A 29 -42.53 29.59 -12.21
N SER A 30 -42.43 28.51 -11.43
CA SER A 30 -41.20 28.09 -10.73
C SER A 30 -41.35 26.66 -10.20
N ALA A 31 -40.74 25.71 -10.91
CA ALA A 31 -40.41 24.39 -10.37
C ALA A 31 -39.46 24.55 -9.17
N PRO A 32 -39.63 23.81 -8.06
CA PRO A 32 -38.74 23.92 -6.92
C PRO A 32 -37.36 23.32 -7.25
N ALA A 33 -36.32 24.15 -7.10
CA ALA A 33 -34.93 23.76 -7.15
C ALA A 33 -34.60 22.76 -6.03
N ALA A 34 -33.85 21.72 -6.38
CA ALA A 34 -33.28 20.76 -5.44
C ALA A 34 -32.27 21.45 -4.50
N PRO A 35 -32.19 21.04 -3.23
CA PRO A 35 -31.32 21.68 -2.25
C PRO A 35 -29.85 21.43 -2.57
N VAL A 36 -29.07 22.51 -2.56
CA VAL A 36 -27.61 22.51 -2.60
C VAL A 36 -27.08 21.82 -1.35
N ILE A 37 -26.41 20.69 -1.52
CA ILE A 37 -25.67 20.02 -0.45
C ILE A 37 -24.28 20.67 -0.40
N THR A 38 -24.10 21.61 0.52
CA THR A 38 -22.79 22.12 0.91
C THR A 38 -21.98 20.99 1.55
N ALA A 39 -20.94 20.54 0.87
CA ALA A 39 -19.91 19.66 1.43
C ALA A 39 -19.18 20.38 2.58
N PRO A 40 -18.81 19.68 3.68
CA PRO A 40 -18.05 20.29 4.75
C PRO A 40 -16.63 20.62 4.28
N ALA A 41 -16.22 21.87 4.50
CA ALA A 41 -14.85 22.31 4.29
C ALA A 41 -13.93 21.58 5.28
N VAL A 42 -12.87 20.96 4.77
CA VAL A 42 -11.82 20.32 5.56
C VAL A 42 -10.84 21.38 6.02
N ASP A 43 -10.54 21.36 7.32
CA ASP A 43 -9.61 22.21 8.04
C ASP A 43 -8.16 22.08 7.49
N PRO A 44 -7.51 23.16 7.02
CA PRO A 44 -6.21 23.12 6.35
C PRO A 44 -4.99 23.00 7.29
N SER A 45 -5.17 22.51 8.53
CA SER A 45 -4.13 22.59 9.57
C SER A 45 -3.39 21.28 9.89
N ILE A 46 -3.39 20.28 9.01
CA ILE A 46 -2.41 19.19 9.10
C ILE A 46 -1.12 19.63 8.38
N PRO A 47 0.03 19.80 9.07
CA PRO A 47 1.29 20.08 8.41
C PRO A 47 1.66 18.88 7.54
N LEU A 48 1.74 19.11 6.23
CA LEU A 48 2.30 18.16 5.28
C LEU A 48 3.81 18.35 5.33
N ASP A 49 4.51 17.55 6.12
CA ASP A 49 5.97 17.40 5.98
C ASP A 49 6.22 16.71 4.64
N ALA A 50 6.32 17.53 3.60
CA ALA A 50 6.80 17.12 2.30
C ALA A 50 8.32 16.92 2.43
N PRO A 51 8.87 15.75 2.00
CA PRO A 51 10.30 15.57 1.98
C PRO A 51 10.94 16.65 1.08
N THR A 52 11.94 17.33 1.65
CA THR A 52 12.73 18.35 0.97
C THR A 52 13.64 17.70 -0.08
N ALA A 53 13.64 18.30 -1.28
CA ALA A 53 14.47 18.02 -2.46
C ALA A 53 14.10 16.79 -3.32
N MET A 54 13.88 17.06 -4.61
CA MET A 54 13.86 16.06 -5.69
C MET A 54 15.17 15.27 -5.68
N PRO A 55 15.15 13.93 -5.77
CA PRO A 55 16.34 13.19 -6.14
C PRO A 55 16.75 13.55 -7.57
N GLU A 56 18.04 13.83 -7.73
CA GLU A 56 18.77 13.86 -9.01
C GLU A 56 18.45 12.57 -9.78
N GLU A 57 17.96 12.68 -11.03
CA GLU A 57 17.47 11.61 -11.93
C GLU A 57 17.17 10.26 -11.25
N ALA A 58 16.04 10.17 -10.56
CA ALA A 58 15.65 8.94 -9.90
C ALA A 58 15.35 7.83 -10.94
N ILE A 59 16.07 6.72 -10.85
CA ILE A 59 15.85 5.52 -11.67
C ILE A 59 14.44 4.96 -11.42
N PRO A 60 13.56 4.85 -12.44
CA PRO A 60 12.21 4.30 -12.25
C PRO A 60 12.25 2.79 -11.93
N TYR A 61 11.28 2.30 -11.15
CA TYR A 61 11.17 0.87 -10.85
C TYR A 61 10.72 0.02 -12.05
N SER A 62 10.03 0.63 -13.01
CA SER A 62 9.53 -0.05 -14.19
C SER A 62 9.24 0.93 -15.31
N ILE A 63 9.19 0.42 -16.54
CA ILE A 63 8.79 1.15 -17.74
C ILE A 63 7.49 0.53 -18.25
N GLY A 64 6.45 1.36 -18.35
CA GLY A 64 5.15 0.97 -18.91
C GLY A 64 5.07 1.28 -20.40
N ILE A 65 4.77 0.27 -21.21
CA ILE A 65 4.65 0.38 -22.67
C ILE A 65 3.32 -0.19 -23.16
N LYS A 66 2.69 0.52 -24.10
CA LYS A 66 1.57 -0.03 -24.87
C LYS A 66 2.13 -0.63 -26.16
N ALA A 67 1.81 -1.89 -26.43
CA ALA A 67 2.43 -2.64 -27.52
C ALA A 67 1.48 -3.68 -28.10
N THR A 68 1.76 -4.08 -29.35
CA THR A 68 1.09 -5.20 -30.01
C THR A 68 1.99 -6.41 -29.98
N VAL A 69 1.46 -7.56 -29.56
CA VAL A 69 2.19 -8.83 -29.56
C VAL A 69 2.48 -9.26 -30.99
N THR A 70 3.74 -9.51 -31.33
CA THR A 70 4.14 -10.04 -32.64
C THR A 70 4.27 -11.55 -32.62
N GLU A 71 4.86 -12.10 -31.55
CA GLU A 71 5.06 -13.54 -31.39
C GLU A 71 5.12 -13.94 -29.91
N VAL A 72 4.68 -15.16 -29.60
CA VAL A 72 4.86 -15.79 -28.28
C VAL A 72 5.85 -16.94 -28.43
N LEU A 73 7.04 -16.75 -27.86
CA LEU A 73 8.16 -17.67 -27.96
C LEU A 73 8.16 -18.58 -26.73
N LYS A 74 7.95 -19.88 -26.94
CA LYS A 74 8.09 -20.91 -25.90
C LYS A 74 9.41 -21.63 -26.09
N SER A 75 10.27 -21.61 -25.08
CA SER A 75 11.56 -22.28 -25.07
C SER A 75 11.70 -23.16 -23.84
N ASP A 76 12.68 -24.07 -23.84
CA ASP A 76 13.03 -24.88 -22.66
C ASP A 76 13.46 -24.00 -21.46
N SER A 77 13.94 -22.78 -21.73
CA SER A 77 14.35 -21.78 -20.73
C SER A 77 13.22 -20.90 -20.18
N GLY A 78 11.99 -21.02 -20.70
CA GLY A 78 10.86 -20.19 -20.29
C GLY A 78 10.06 -19.64 -21.46
N VAL A 79 9.10 -18.78 -21.13
CA VAL A 79 8.22 -18.13 -22.11
C VAL A 79 8.61 -16.66 -22.26
N SER A 80 8.71 -16.20 -23.49
CA SER A 80 8.93 -14.80 -23.81
C SER A 80 7.89 -14.32 -24.83
N ILE A 81 7.56 -13.03 -24.77
CA ILE A 81 6.62 -12.40 -25.70
C ILE A 81 7.36 -11.33 -26.47
N GLU A 82 7.43 -11.46 -27.78
CA GLU A 82 7.90 -10.40 -28.65
C GLU A 82 6.76 -9.39 -28.86
N VAL A 83 7.06 -8.11 -28.62
CA VAL A 83 6.09 -7.03 -28.70
C VAL A 83 6.65 -5.88 -29.52
N LYS A 84 5.77 -5.22 -30.27
CA LYS A 84 6.04 -3.98 -30.97
C LYS A 84 5.35 -2.82 -30.24
N PRO A 85 6.09 -1.98 -29.49
CA PRO A 85 5.55 -0.76 -28.91
C PRO A 85 4.99 0.17 -29.99
N GLU A 86 3.98 0.98 -29.64
CA GLU A 86 3.45 2.00 -30.54
C GLU A 86 4.54 2.99 -30.98
N ASP A 87 5.38 3.41 -30.03
CA ASP A 87 6.47 4.37 -30.22
C ASP A 87 7.84 3.77 -29.87
N GLY A 88 8.29 2.75 -30.62
CA GLY A 88 9.60 2.16 -30.34
C GLY A 88 10.03 1.00 -31.25
N GLU A 89 11.20 0.46 -30.96
CA GLU A 89 11.69 -0.78 -31.55
C GLU A 89 11.05 -2.01 -30.89
N THR A 90 11.10 -3.14 -31.59
CA THR A 90 10.61 -4.40 -31.04
C THR A 90 11.39 -4.78 -29.78
N ILE A 91 10.70 -5.30 -28.78
CA ILE A 91 11.27 -5.74 -27.50
C ILE A 91 10.76 -7.16 -27.22
N VAL A 92 11.60 -8.00 -26.65
CA VAL A 92 11.21 -9.32 -26.13
C VAL A 92 11.07 -9.24 -24.61
N LEU A 93 9.87 -9.54 -24.13
CA LEU A 93 9.51 -9.54 -22.72
C LEU A 93 9.61 -10.96 -22.16
N ASN A 94 10.52 -11.17 -21.20
CA ASN A 94 10.72 -12.47 -20.56
C ASN A 94 9.72 -12.66 -19.43
N VAL A 95 8.87 -13.67 -19.54
CA VAL A 95 7.81 -13.97 -18.57
C VAL A 95 8.30 -15.01 -17.57
N SER A 96 8.12 -14.72 -16.29
CA SER A 96 8.44 -15.61 -15.18
C SER A 96 7.19 -15.93 -14.36
N ASP A 97 7.35 -16.78 -13.35
CA ASP A 97 6.32 -17.04 -12.33
C ASP A 97 5.93 -15.80 -11.51
N LYS A 98 6.82 -14.79 -11.46
CA LYS A 98 6.58 -13.51 -10.79
C LYS A 98 5.86 -12.48 -11.66
N THR A 99 5.79 -12.69 -12.97
CA THR A 99 5.14 -11.75 -13.89
C THR A 99 3.63 -11.76 -13.64
N ILE A 100 3.06 -10.59 -13.41
CA ILE A 100 1.61 -10.44 -13.24
C ILE A 100 0.96 -10.48 -14.62
N LEU A 101 0.11 -11.48 -14.90
CA LEU A 101 -0.65 -11.59 -16.15
C LEU A 101 -2.13 -11.40 -15.84
N LEU A 102 -2.75 -10.36 -16.41
CA LEU A 102 -4.07 -9.90 -15.97
C LEU A 102 -4.95 -9.38 -17.12
N ASP A 103 -6.25 -9.66 -17.06
CA ASP A 103 -7.27 -8.92 -17.82
C ASP A 103 -7.50 -7.57 -17.11
N ASN A 104 -7.16 -6.47 -17.77
CA ASN A 104 -7.17 -5.13 -17.18
C ASN A 104 -8.56 -4.72 -16.67
N GLN A 105 -9.62 -5.05 -17.40
CA GLN A 105 -10.98 -4.61 -17.06
C GLN A 105 -11.55 -5.40 -15.89
N LYS A 106 -11.39 -6.72 -15.96
CA LYS A 106 -11.98 -7.64 -14.98
C LYS A 106 -11.10 -7.83 -13.76
N ALA A 107 -9.82 -7.46 -13.85
CA ALA A 107 -8.80 -7.72 -12.85
C ALA A 107 -8.73 -9.21 -12.45
N ILE A 108 -8.87 -10.09 -13.46
CA ILE A 108 -8.73 -11.54 -13.31
C ILE A 108 -7.41 -12.01 -13.92
N PRO A 109 -6.73 -12.99 -13.31
CA PRO A 109 -5.52 -13.54 -13.89
C PRO A 109 -5.77 -14.20 -15.24
N VAL A 110 -4.81 -14.05 -16.15
CA VAL A 110 -4.84 -14.59 -17.51
C VAL A 110 -3.70 -15.58 -17.69
N SER A 111 -3.96 -16.66 -18.43
CA SER A 111 -2.88 -17.59 -18.78
C SER A 111 -2.02 -17.00 -19.88
N ILE A 112 -0.71 -17.24 -19.83
CA ILE A 112 0.20 -16.91 -20.94
C ILE A 112 -0.25 -17.55 -22.26
N GLU A 113 -0.97 -18.67 -22.18
CA GLU A 113 -1.50 -19.37 -23.33
C GLU A 113 -2.65 -18.63 -24.00
N ASP A 114 -3.31 -17.69 -23.31
CA ASP A 114 -4.42 -16.91 -23.85
C ASP A 114 -3.94 -15.74 -24.71
N ILE A 115 -2.71 -15.25 -24.47
CA ILE A 115 -2.07 -14.17 -25.23
C ILE A 115 -1.60 -14.68 -26.59
N LYS A 116 -1.95 -13.98 -27.67
CA LYS A 116 -1.62 -14.34 -29.06
C LYS A 116 -1.00 -13.16 -29.82
N ALA A 117 -0.33 -13.50 -30.92
CA ALA A 117 0.08 -12.51 -31.91
C ALA A 117 -1.13 -11.70 -32.41
N GLY A 118 -0.96 -10.38 -32.45
CA GLY A 118 -2.00 -9.41 -32.79
C GLY A 118 -2.70 -8.79 -31.58
N ASP A 119 -2.55 -9.33 -30.36
CA ASP A 119 -3.17 -8.76 -29.16
C ASP A 119 -2.50 -7.43 -28.78
N THR A 120 -3.32 -6.43 -28.44
CA THR A 120 -2.85 -5.19 -27.81
C THR A 120 -2.77 -5.38 -26.30
N ILE A 121 -1.59 -5.11 -25.75
CA ILE A 121 -1.31 -5.24 -24.32
C ILE A 121 -0.69 -3.95 -23.78
N TYR A 122 -0.74 -3.80 -22.46
CA TYR A 122 0.06 -2.83 -21.72
C TYR A 122 1.01 -3.60 -20.82
N ALA A 123 2.31 -3.45 -21.02
CA ALA A 123 3.33 -4.19 -20.30
C ALA A 123 4.18 -3.27 -19.44
N TYR A 124 4.45 -3.68 -18.22
CA TYR A 124 5.48 -3.12 -17.35
C TYR A 124 6.69 -4.03 -17.39
N HIS A 125 7.85 -3.49 -17.72
CA HIS A 125 9.12 -4.22 -17.75
C HIS A 125 10.20 -3.50 -16.94
N ASP A 126 11.24 -4.24 -16.58
CA ASP A 126 12.40 -3.71 -15.87
C ASP A 126 13.18 -2.68 -16.73
N MET A 127 13.94 -1.79 -16.10
CA MET A 127 14.87 -0.91 -16.81
C MET A 127 16.04 -1.66 -17.43
N MET A 128 16.41 -2.82 -16.85
CA MET A 128 17.52 -3.62 -17.33
C MET A 128 17.15 -4.35 -18.62
N MET A 129 17.77 -3.93 -19.72
CA MET A 129 17.60 -4.55 -21.04
C MET A 129 18.92 -5.15 -21.55
N THR A 130 18.82 -6.22 -22.34
CA THR A 130 19.96 -6.80 -23.04
C THR A 130 20.37 -5.96 -24.25
N MET A 131 21.66 -6.00 -24.63
CA MET A 131 22.16 -5.39 -25.86
C MET A 131 21.90 -6.22 -27.13
N SER A 132 20.90 -7.11 -27.12
CA SER A 132 20.55 -7.94 -28.27
C SER A 132 19.61 -7.20 -29.23
N ILE A 133 19.38 -7.78 -30.42
CA ILE A 133 18.42 -7.28 -31.40
C ILE A 133 17.45 -8.43 -31.72
N PRO A 134 16.17 -8.36 -31.30
CA PRO A 134 15.57 -7.32 -30.47
C PRO A 134 16.12 -7.28 -29.03
N ALA A 135 15.97 -6.14 -28.35
CA ALA A 135 16.33 -6.01 -26.93
C ALA A 135 15.41 -6.90 -26.07
N GLN A 136 15.92 -7.49 -25.00
CA GLN A 136 15.14 -8.32 -24.09
C GLN A 136 15.11 -7.74 -22.68
N SER A 137 13.96 -7.83 -22.01
CA SER A 137 13.77 -7.33 -20.64
C SER A 137 12.87 -8.27 -19.84
N PRO A 138 13.09 -8.44 -18.53
CA PRO A 138 12.12 -9.09 -17.64
C PRO A 138 10.78 -8.35 -17.64
N ALA A 139 9.69 -9.09 -17.76
CA ALA A 139 8.33 -8.58 -17.62
C ALA A 139 7.89 -8.60 -16.15
N LEU A 140 7.42 -7.46 -15.66
CA LEU A 140 6.89 -7.32 -14.30
C LEU A 140 5.37 -7.50 -14.29
N ALA A 141 4.67 -6.89 -15.25
CA ALA A 141 3.23 -7.08 -15.44
C ALA A 141 2.86 -7.00 -16.92
N ILE A 142 1.86 -7.76 -17.34
CA ILE A 142 1.27 -7.72 -18.68
C ILE A 142 -0.25 -7.68 -18.52
N LEU A 143 -0.83 -6.59 -19.02
CA LEU A 143 -2.26 -6.31 -18.96
C LEU A 143 -2.86 -6.51 -20.35
N THR A 144 -3.82 -7.41 -20.46
CA THR A 144 -4.60 -7.68 -21.67
C THR A 144 -5.97 -7.02 -21.57
N ASN A 145 -6.77 -7.07 -22.64
CA ASN A 145 -8.14 -6.56 -22.67
C ASN A 145 -8.24 -5.12 -22.10
N LEU A 146 -7.43 -4.19 -22.64
CA LEU A 146 -7.34 -2.82 -22.12
C LEU A 146 -8.69 -2.09 -22.20
N GLY A 147 -9.35 -2.18 -23.36
CA GLY A 147 -10.55 -1.41 -23.73
C GLY A 147 -10.45 0.08 -23.39
N ASP A 148 -11.59 0.69 -23.01
CA ASP A 148 -11.71 2.15 -22.88
C ASP A 148 -11.57 2.67 -21.44
N GLY A 149 -11.43 1.78 -20.46
CA GLY A 149 -11.29 2.15 -19.05
C GLY A 149 -9.86 2.48 -18.63
N ALA A 150 -9.69 2.86 -17.36
CA ALA A 150 -8.35 3.05 -16.77
C ALA A 150 -7.49 1.80 -16.93
N ILE A 151 -6.27 2.00 -17.42
CA ILE A 151 -5.23 0.96 -17.42
C ILE A 151 -4.58 0.97 -16.03
N ALA A 152 -4.51 -0.21 -15.42
CA ALA A 152 -3.87 -0.39 -14.12
C ALA A 152 -2.43 0.13 -14.14
N LYS A 153 -2.04 0.82 -13.07
CA LYS A 153 -0.70 1.36 -12.87
C LYS A 153 0.07 0.50 -11.88
N LEU A 154 1.25 0.03 -12.28
CA LEU A 154 2.17 -0.68 -11.40
C LEU A 154 2.94 0.34 -10.56
N HIS A 155 2.80 0.27 -9.25
CA HIS A 155 3.47 1.18 -8.32
C HIS A 155 4.38 0.42 -7.37
N MET A 156 5.47 1.06 -6.98
CA MET A 156 6.31 0.63 -5.88
C MET A 156 6.13 1.56 -4.67
N PRO A 157 5.47 1.12 -3.59
CA PRO A 157 5.36 1.91 -2.37
C PRO A 157 6.70 1.98 -1.64
N GLU A 158 7.17 3.21 -1.41
CA GLU A 158 8.45 3.49 -0.75
C GLU A 158 8.25 3.83 0.71
N GLN A 159 7.20 4.60 0.99
CA GLN A 159 6.77 5.00 2.32
C GLN A 159 5.26 4.85 2.37
N MET A 160 4.72 4.41 3.50
CA MET A 160 3.28 4.33 3.66
C MET A 160 2.84 4.54 5.10
N THR A 161 1.60 4.98 5.25
CA THR A 161 0.90 5.03 6.54
C THR A 161 -0.47 4.41 6.38
N ILE A 162 -0.94 3.75 7.42
CA ILE A 162 -2.29 3.19 7.49
C ILE A 162 -3.00 3.83 8.67
N THR A 163 -4.11 4.49 8.40
CA THR A 163 -4.96 5.12 9.40
C THR A 163 -6.40 4.71 9.11
N ASP A 164 -7.09 4.16 10.12
CA ASP A 164 -8.50 3.73 10.01
C ASP A 164 -8.78 2.83 8.78
N GLY A 165 -7.88 1.90 8.50
CA GLY A 165 -7.99 0.96 7.36
C GLY A 165 -7.77 1.60 5.99
N LYS A 166 -7.27 2.84 5.93
CA LYS A 166 -6.94 3.56 4.69
C LYS A 166 -5.44 3.71 4.58
N ALA A 167 -4.88 3.24 3.46
CA ALA A 167 -3.46 3.39 3.16
C ALA A 167 -3.21 4.70 2.42
N SER A 168 -2.14 5.39 2.79
CA SER A 168 -1.53 6.45 1.99
C SER A 168 -0.11 6.02 1.69
N MET A 169 0.20 5.79 0.41
CA MET A 169 1.49 5.26 -0.06
C MET A 169 2.16 6.29 -0.95
N LEU A 170 3.40 6.65 -0.65
CA LEU A 170 4.25 7.44 -1.51
C LEU A 170 5.02 6.46 -2.41
N CYS A 171 4.81 6.57 -3.72
CA CYS A 171 5.31 5.63 -4.71
C CYS A 171 6.25 6.30 -5.72
N ASP A 172 7.00 5.45 -6.42
CA ASP A 172 7.75 5.77 -7.63
C ASP A 172 8.68 6.98 -7.46
N ASN A 173 9.65 6.86 -6.57
CA ASN A 173 10.66 7.89 -6.23
C ASN A 173 10.05 9.17 -5.68
N GLY A 174 9.01 9.05 -4.86
CA GLY A 174 8.31 10.19 -4.27
C GLY A 174 7.46 10.99 -5.26
N SER A 175 7.16 10.47 -6.44
CA SER A 175 6.45 11.22 -7.47
C SER A 175 4.94 11.25 -7.28
N ILE A 176 4.35 10.25 -6.62
CA ILE A 176 2.89 10.15 -6.45
C ILE A 176 2.49 9.56 -5.09
N TRP A 177 1.51 10.19 -4.46
CA TRP A 177 0.72 9.57 -3.39
C TRP A 177 -0.44 8.78 -3.99
N VAL A 178 -0.42 7.46 -3.79
CA VAL A 178 -1.57 6.59 -4.08
C VAL A 178 -2.28 6.32 -2.75
N ARG A 179 -3.55 6.72 -2.67
CA ARG A 179 -4.37 6.59 -1.45
C ARG A 179 -5.54 5.65 -1.66
N THR A 180 -5.94 4.97 -0.60
CA THR A 180 -7.17 4.16 -0.59
C THR A 180 -8.28 4.88 0.18
N THR A 181 -9.51 4.59 -0.21
CA THR A 181 -10.74 5.06 0.44
C THR A 181 -11.51 3.86 0.99
N GLU A 182 -12.66 4.11 1.60
CA GLU A 182 -13.57 3.02 2.04
C GLU A 182 -14.15 2.23 0.87
N GLU A 183 -14.14 2.82 -0.33
CA GLU A 183 -14.68 2.24 -1.56
C GLU A 183 -13.62 1.51 -2.37
N THR A 184 -12.33 1.58 -1.97
CA THR A 184 -11.26 0.89 -2.70
C THR A 184 -11.46 -0.63 -2.62
N GLU A 185 -11.59 -1.26 -3.78
CA GLU A 185 -11.67 -2.71 -3.90
C GLU A 185 -10.27 -3.32 -3.77
N PHE A 186 -10.10 -4.30 -2.89
CA PHE A 186 -8.85 -5.06 -2.77
C PHE A 186 -9.00 -6.46 -3.36
N GLN A 187 -8.06 -6.86 -4.22
CA GLN A 187 -8.05 -8.16 -4.86
C GLN A 187 -6.69 -8.85 -4.70
N PRO A 188 -6.66 -10.10 -4.23
CA PRO A 188 -5.42 -10.88 -4.21
C PRO A 188 -5.11 -11.39 -5.61
N TYR A 189 -3.83 -11.41 -5.98
CA TYR A 189 -3.39 -12.05 -7.22
C TYR A 189 -2.76 -13.40 -6.92
N MET A 190 -3.36 -14.46 -7.51
CA MET A 190 -2.94 -15.86 -7.38
C MET A 190 -2.81 -16.40 -5.95
N THR A 191 -3.42 -15.73 -4.96
CA THR A 191 -3.50 -16.22 -3.59
C THR A 191 -4.94 -16.33 -3.13
N LYS A 192 -5.18 -17.19 -2.14
CA LYS A 192 -6.49 -17.31 -1.47
C LYS A 192 -6.60 -16.41 -0.23
N MET A 193 -5.59 -15.56 0.00
CA MET A 193 -5.58 -14.66 1.14
C MET A 193 -6.51 -13.49 0.87
N LEU A 194 -7.39 -13.18 1.84
CA LEU A 194 -8.11 -11.92 1.81
C LEU A 194 -7.09 -10.79 2.03
N VAL A 195 -7.06 -9.84 1.10
CA VAL A 195 -6.18 -8.67 1.17
C VAL A 195 -6.99 -7.41 1.46
N ARG A 196 -6.34 -6.48 2.18
CA ARG A 196 -6.86 -5.17 2.59
C ARG A 196 -5.68 -4.23 2.81
N ALA A 197 -5.96 -2.98 3.20
CA ALA A 197 -4.93 -1.97 3.38
C ALA A 197 -3.79 -2.44 4.30
N GLU A 198 -4.11 -3.19 5.35
CA GLU A 198 -3.16 -3.73 6.33
C GLU A 198 -2.20 -4.78 5.78
N ASN A 199 -2.43 -5.27 4.56
CA ASN A 199 -1.55 -6.22 3.88
C ASN A 199 -0.53 -5.54 2.95
N LEU A 200 -0.68 -4.24 2.68
CA LEU A 200 0.29 -3.47 1.89
C LEU A 200 1.58 -3.28 2.69
N ARG A 201 2.72 -3.34 2.00
CA ARG A 201 4.06 -3.19 2.60
C ARG A 201 4.93 -2.33 1.71
N ILE A 202 5.84 -1.56 2.31
CA ILE A 202 6.89 -0.89 1.55
C ILE A 202 7.76 -1.91 0.80
N GLY A 203 8.16 -1.59 -0.42
CA GLY A 203 8.97 -2.46 -1.28
C GLY A 203 8.22 -3.64 -1.91
N GLN A 204 6.89 -3.71 -1.76
CA GLN A 204 6.03 -4.69 -2.44
C GLN A 204 5.22 -4.00 -3.55
N PRO A 205 5.42 -4.35 -4.83
CA PRO A 205 4.68 -3.73 -5.91
C PRO A 205 3.22 -4.16 -5.92
N PHE A 206 2.35 -3.27 -6.39
CA PHE A 206 0.91 -3.52 -6.58
C PHE A 206 0.39 -2.84 -7.84
N LEU A 207 -0.74 -3.32 -8.35
CA LEU A 207 -1.47 -2.65 -9.43
C LEU A 207 -2.62 -1.81 -8.85
N ALA A 208 -2.75 -0.57 -9.33
CA ALA A 208 -3.80 0.35 -8.93
C ALA A 208 -4.60 0.86 -10.13
N TRP A 209 -5.92 0.96 -9.98
CA TRP A 209 -6.79 1.64 -10.94
C TRP A 209 -7.24 2.97 -10.36
N TYR A 210 -7.13 4.03 -11.15
CA TYR A 210 -7.67 5.36 -10.85
C TYR A 210 -7.73 6.17 -12.15
N ASP A 211 -8.74 7.04 -12.27
CA ASP A 211 -8.92 7.89 -13.45
C ASP A 211 -8.40 9.32 -13.23
N ILE A 212 -8.37 9.77 -11.97
CA ILE A 212 -8.06 11.15 -11.60
C ILE A 212 -6.72 11.19 -10.88
N VAL A 213 -5.80 11.99 -11.43
CA VAL A 213 -4.56 12.38 -10.78
C VAL A 213 -4.62 13.88 -10.54
N MET A 214 -4.46 14.30 -9.29
CA MET A 214 -4.37 15.71 -8.92
C MET A 214 -2.98 16.23 -9.26
N GLU A 215 -2.93 17.36 -9.97
CA GLU A 215 -1.71 18.04 -10.39
C GLU A 215 -1.07 18.80 -9.20
N SER A 216 -0.38 18.06 -8.35
CA SER A 216 0.49 18.56 -7.28
C SER A 216 1.85 17.88 -7.33
N PHE A 217 2.78 18.33 -6.48
CA PHE A 217 4.05 17.63 -6.27
C PHE A 217 4.22 17.26 -4.78
N PRO A 218 4.24 15.97 -4.41
CA PRO A 218 3.95 14.81 -5.25
C PRO A 218 2.54 14.84 -5.86
N ALA A 219 2.35 14.16 -6.99
CA ALA A 219 1.03 13.94 -7.57
C ALA A 219 0.17 13.16 -6.58
N GLN A 220 -1.16 13.20 -6.72
CA GLN A 220 -2.04 12.47 -5.80
C GLN A 220 -3.14 11.75 -6.57
N ALA A 221 -3.37 10.49 -6.25
CA ALA A 221 -4.43 9.67 -6.82
C ALA A 221 -5.15 8.87 -5.73
N ASN A 222 -6.46 8.69 -5.91
CA ASN A 222 -7.26 7.79 -5.08
C ASN A 222 -7.56 6.53 -5.89
N ALA A 223 -7.03 5.39 -5.42
CA ALA A 223 -7.24 4.12 -6.07
C ALA A 223 -8.67 3.63 -5.89
N THR A 224 -9.36 3.31 -6.98
CA THR A 224 -10.67 2.65 -6.96
C THR A 224 -10.53 1.14 -6.75
N ARG A 225 -9.42 0.57 -7.21
CA ARG A 225 -9.07 -0.84 -7.02
C ARG A 225 -7.57 -1.00 -6.81
N ILE A 226 -7.21 -1.93 -5.94
CA ILE A 226 -5.84 -2.42 -5.74
C ILE A 226 -5.81 -3.93 -5.94
N LEU A 227 -4.87 -4.39 -6.75
CA LEU A 227 -4.53 -5.79 -6.87
C LEU A 227 -3.14 -6.02 -6.27
N LEU A 228 -3.09 -6.91 -5.29
CA LEU A 228 -1.90 -7.21 -4.50
C LEU A 228 -1.37 -8.61 -4.84
N PRO A 229 -0.17 -8.74 -5.43
CA PRO A 229 0.48 -10.04 -5.62
C PRO A 229 0.88 -10.67 -4.30
N ALA A 230 1.20 -11.97 -4.36
CA ALA A 230 1.87 -12.64 -3.26
C ALA A 230 3.16 -11.90 -2.88
N MET A 231 3.50 -11.91 -1.59
CA MET A 231 4.72 -11.30 -1.11
C MET A 231 5.94 -11.99 -1.76
N ASN A 232 6.89 -11.20 -2.27
CA ASN A 232 8.12 -11.77 -2.82
C ASN A 232 8.99 -12.26 -1.67
N ALA A 233 9.28 -13.56 -1.61
CA ALA A 233 10.05 -14.16 -0.53
C ALA A 233 11.58 -14.05 -0.68
N GLU A 234 12.07 -13.33 -1.70
CA GLU A 234 13.51 -13.18 -1.92
C GLU A 234 14.18 -12.35 -0.83
N GLU A 235 15.22 -12.95 -0.24
CA GLU A 235 16.14 -12.22 0.62
C GLU A 235 17.05 -11.34 -0.23
N ARG A 236 17.16 -10.06 0.12
CA ARG A 236 18.12 -9.13 -0.48
C ARG A 236 18.72 -8.24 0.60
N GLU A 237 20.01 -7.95 0.49
CA GLU A 237 20.67 -7.01 1.40
C GLU A 237 20.19 -5.58 1.11
N LEU A 238 20.02 -4.81 2.17
CA LEU A 238 19.64 -3.40 2.13
C LEU A 238 20.70 -2.58 2.86
N THR A 239 20.87 -1.34 2.43
CA THR A 239 21.64 -0.35 3.18
C THR A 239 20.67 0.46 4.03
N PHE A 240 20.81 0.41 5.36
CA PHE A 240 20.10 1.31 6.25
C PHE A 240 20.98 2.51 6.57
N THR A 241 20.54 3.71 6.15
CA THR A 241 21.24 4.96 6.43
C THR A 241 20.48 5.78 7.46
N LEU A 242 21.18 6.25 8.49
CA LEU A 242 20.68 7.23 9.45
C LEU A 242 21.47 8.53 9.36
N ASP A 243 20.78 9.65 9.14
CA ASP A 243 21.33 11.02 9.09
C ASP A 243 22.64 11.17 8.29
N GLY A 244 22.74 10.47 7.16
CA GLY A 244 23.77 10.67 6.13
C GLY A 244 25.07 9.86 6.27
N ASP A 245 25.45 9.40 7.46
CA ASP A 245 26.81 8.83 7.67
C ASP A 245 26.84 7.39 8.23
N MET A 246 25.80 6.93 8.94
CA MET A 246 25.81 5.59 9.53
C MET A 246 25.15 4.57 8.60
N VAL A 247 25.91 3.59 8.12
CA VAL A 247 25.41 2.44 7.36
C VAL A 247 25.28 1.23 8.28
N ILE A 248 24.05 0.79 8.48
CA ILE A 248 23.71 -0.45 9.19
C ILE A 248 23.25 -1.47 8.13
N GLY A 249 23.70 -2.71 8.26
CA GLY A 249 23.21 -3.79 7.40
C GLY A 249 21.75 -4.09 7.71
N ALA A 250 20.89 -3.90 6.72
CA ALA A 250 19.48 -4.29 6.76
C ALA A 250 19.25 -5.35 5.68
N LYS A 251 18.08 -5.99 5.68
CA LYS A 251 17.74 -6.93 4.60
C LYS A 251 16.24 -7.00 4.38
N MET A 252 15.83 -7.44 3.20
CA MET A 252 14.48 -7.94 2.98
C MET A 252 14.42 -9.40 3.41
N VAL A 253 13.40 -9.76 4.19
CA VAL A 253 13.06 -11.16 4.51
C VAL A 253 11.58 -11.32 4.25
N ASP A 254 11.22 -12.32 3.44
CA ASP A 254 9.82 -12.57 3.07
C ASP A 254 9.11 -11.29 2.57
N GLY A 255 9.82 -10.46 1.81
CA GLY A 255 9.28 -9.21 1.23
C GLY A 255 9.07 -8.06 2.23
N VAL A 256 9.56 -8.20 3.46
CA VAL A 256 9.50 -7.18 4.50
C VAL A 256 10.91 -6.67 4.81
N PRO A 257 11.15 -5.35 4.81
CA PRO A 257 12.43 -4.81 5.25
C PRO A 257 12.59 -5.02 6.75
N VAL A 258 13.67 -5.68 7.13
CA VAL A 258 14.02 -5.95 8.52
C VAL A 258 15.36 -5.35 8.88
N VAL A 259 15.47 -4.90 10.13
CA VAL A 259 16.68 -4.28 10.68
C VAL A 259 17.12 -4.98 11.97
N PRO A 260 18.43 -5.00 12.27
CA PRO A 260 18.92 -5.49 13.54
C PRO A 260 18.50 -4.52 14.64
N VAL A 261 17.71 -5.01 15.60
CA VAL A 261 17.00 -4.18 16.60
C VAL A 261 17.96 -3.26 17.35
N ARG A 262 19.05 -3.82 17.89
CA ARG A 262 19.97 -3.06 18.74
C ARG A 262 20.73 -1.98 17.97
N PRO A 263 21.45 -2.30 16.87
CA PRO A 263 22.14 -1.28 16.08
C PRO A 263 21.19 -0.17 15.60
N ALA A 264 20.00 -0.53 15.10
CA ALA A 264 19.04 0.44 14.61
C ALA A 264 18.49 1.34 15.73
N ALA A 265 18.08 0.75 16.85
CA ALA A 265 17.54 1.49 17.98
C ALA A 265 18.58 2.41 18.64
N GLU A 266 19.80 1.93 18.87
CA GLU A 266 20.89 2.72 19.46
C GLU A 266 21.28 3.89 18.56
N ALA A 267 21.33 3.68 17.24
CA ALA A 267 21.56 4.76 16.27
C ALA A 267 20.47 5.84 16.34
N LEU A 268 19.22 5.44 16.53
CA LEU A 268 18.06 6.33 16.67
C LEU A 268 17.93 6.97 18.07
N GLY A 269 18.87 6.71 18.99
CA GLY A 269 18.85 7.22 20.36
C GLY A 269 17.82 6.55 21.28
N LEU A 270 17.31 5.38 20.89
CA LEU A 270 16.31 4.61 21.64
C LEU A 270 16.96 3.65 22.63
N LYS A 271 16.26 3.34 23.72
CA LYS A 271 16.71 2.35 24.70
C LYS A 271 16.12 0.98 24.38
N VAL A 272 16.98 -0.02 24.28
CA VAL A 272 16.57 -1.41 24.06
C VAL A 272 16.46 -2.14 25.40
N GLY A 273 15.28 -2.67 25.69
CA GLY A 273 14.99 -3.54 26.83
C GLY A 273 14.72 -4.98 26.41
N TYR A 274 14.98 -5.90 27.32
CA TYR A 274 14.62 -7.30 27.18
C TYR A 274 13.88 -7.74 28.43
N ARG A 275 12.70 -8.33 28.26
CA ARG A 275 11.89 -8.88 29.35
C ARG A 275 11.44 -10.29 29.00
N LYS A 276 11.35 -11.14 30.02
CA LYS A 276 10.71 -12.44 29.91
C LYS A 276 9.47 -12.46 30.78
N ASP A 277 8.36 -12.96 30.23
CA ASP A 277 7.13 -13.21 30.98
C ASP A 277 6.59 -14.60 30.63
N GLY A 278 6.63 -15.51 31.61
CA GLY A 278 6.39 -16.94 31.36
C GLY A 278 7.31 -17.50 30.27
N ASN A 279 6.70 -17.99 29.18
CA ASN A 279 7.40 -18.55 28.02
C ASN A 279 7.71 -17.51 26.92
N ASN A 280 7.19 -16.29 27.05
CA ASN A 280 7.36 -15.26 26.03
C ASN A 280 8.58 -14.40 26.34
N ALA A 281 9.39 -14.15 25.32
CA ALA A 281 10.47 -13.17 25.34
C ALA A 281 9.99 -11.91 24.61
N TYR A 282 10.13 -10.78 25.29
CA TYR A 282 9.76 -9.47 24.79
C TYR A 282 11.01 -8.63 24.59
N ILE A 283 11.03 -7.91 23.48
CA ILE A 283 12.00 -6.86 23.21
C ILE A 283 11.24 -5.54 23.26
N THR A 284 11.79 -4.56 23.98
CA THR A 284 11.18 -3.23 24.08
C THR A 284 12.11 -2.17 23.52
N LEU A 285 11.54 -1.20 22.82
CA LEU A 285 12.21 0.01 22.37
C LEU A 285 11.52 1.20 23.02
N SER A 286 12.22 1.88 23.92
CA SER A 286 11.67 3.02 24.67
C SER A 286 12.24 4.33 24.15
N SER A 287 11.34 5.29 23.89
CA SER A 287 11.63 6.70 23.60
C SER A 287 11.10 7.59 24.75
N GLU A 288 11.19 8.92 24.61
CA GLU A 288 10.49 9.84 25.51
C GLU A 288 8.96 9.79 25.30
N SER A 289 8.51 9.52 24.07
CA SER A 289 7.09 9.51 23.68
C SER A 289 6.35 8.24 24.10
N GLY A 290 7.04 7.10 24.22
CA GLY A 290 6.45 5.84 24.62
C GLY A 290 7.38 4.64 24.50
N GLU A 291 6.79 3.44 24.56
CA GLU A 291 7.49 2.16 24.45
C GLU A 291 6.81 1.28 23.40
N LEU A 292 7.58 0.82 22.43
CA LEU A 292 7.22 -0.26 21.53
C LEU A 292 7.64 -1.59 22.17
N SER A 293 6.73 -2.54 22.25
CA SER A 293 6.96 -3.90 22.73
C SER A 293 6.62 -4.91 21.65
N MET A 294 7.54 -5.84 21.40
CA MET A 294 7.41 -6.90 20.41
C MET A 294 7.72 -8.26 21.03
N THR A 295 6.99 -9.30 20.61
CA THR A 295 7.17 -10.67 21.10
C THR A 295 8.06 -11.47 20.15
N LEU A 296 9.15 -12.03 20.65
CA LEU A 296 10.05 -12.85 19.84
C LEU A 296 9.29 -14.05 19.25
N GLY A 297 9.40 -14.24 17.93
CA GLY A 297 8.76 -15.32 17.18
C GLY A 297 7.27 -15.08 16.86
N GLN A 298 6.72 -13.90 17.15
CA GLN A 298 5.34 -13.55 16.81
C GLN A 298 5.28 -12.19 16.11
N ASP A 299 4.55 -12.10 15.01
CA ASP A 299 4.28 -10.83 14.30
C ASP A 299 3.22 -10.03 15.07
N ALA A 300 3.64 -9.50 16.21
CA ALA A 300 2.81 -8.85 17.21
C ALA A 300 3.57 -7.70 17.85
N TYR A 301 3.26 -6.48 17.41
CA TYR A 301 3.87 -5.23 17.83
C TYR A 301 2.84 -4.36 18.56
N SER A 302 3.19 -3.85 19.73
CA SER A 302 2.28 -3.03 20.55
C SER A 302 2.99 -1.78 21.05
N TYR A 303 2.28 -0.67 21.12
CA TYR A 303 2.84 0.60 21.56
C TYR A 303 2.11 1.13 22.81
N ALA A 304 2.86 1.67 23.76
CA ALA A 304 2.31 2.32 24.95
C ALA A 304 2.90 3.74 25.07
N ALA A 305 2.06 4.77 25.05
CA ALA A 305 2.49 6.16 25.19
C ALA A 305 2.91 6.49 26.63
N SER A 306 3.95 7.32 26.81
CA SER A 306 4.46 7.74 28.12
C SER A 306 3.48 8.63 28.91
N ALA A 307 2.54 9.29 28.24
CA ALA A 307 1.68 10.33 28.82
C ALA A 307 0.32 9.84 29.36
N SER A 308 -0.06 8.57 29.19
CA SER A 308 -1.40 8.11 29.62
C SER A 308 -1.39 7.60 31.06
N GLY A 309 -1.89 8.44 31.96
CA GLY A 309 -2.40 8.03 33.27
C GLY A 309 -3.59 7.09 33.12
N LYS A 310 -3.27 5.80 32.92
CA LYS A 310 -4.11 4.59 32.77
C LYS A 310 -4.61 4.21 31.35
N GLU A 311 -4.48 2.90 31.14
CA GLU A 311 -5.06 1.99 30.13
C GLU A 311 -4.37 1.83 28.77
N GLY A 312 -3.58 0.76 28.70
CA GLY A 312 -3.49 -0.13 27.54
C GLY A 312 -2.45 0.23 26.50
N ALA A 313 -1.44 -0.62 26.34
CA ALA A 313 -0.74 -0.71 25.07
C ALA A 313 -1.79 -0.92 23.94
N THR A 314 -1.51 -0.42 22.74
CA THR A 314 -2.34 -0.71 21.57
C THR A 314 -2.55 -2.22 21.43
N ALA A 315 -3.67 -2.62 20.83
CA ALA A 315 -3.81 -4.00 20.38
C ALA A 315 -2.59 -4.37 19.51
N PRO A 316 -2.08 -5.61 19.59
CA PRO A 316 -0.96 -6.02 18.76
C PRO A 316 -1.27 -5.86 17.27
N LEU A 317 -0.36 -5.21 16.57
CA LEU A 317 -0.39 -5.00 15.12
C LEU A 317 0.62 -5.93 14.44
N SER A 318 0.32 -6.32 13.21
CA SER A 318 1.19 -7.11 12.35
C SER A 318 1.93 -6.20 11.38
N TYR A 319 3.24 -6.37 11.29
CA TYR A 319 4.13 -5.66 10.37
C TYR A 319 4.80 -6.62 9.37
N GLY A 320 4.25 -7.83 9.21
CA GLY A 320 4.64 -8.81 8.20
C GLY A 320 5.84 -9.67 8.55
N ALA A 321 6.65 -9.27 9.53
CA ALA A 321 7.79 -10.04 10.02
C ALA A 321 7.76 -10.16 11.55
N ALA A 322 7.71 -11.39 12.05
CA ALA A 322 7.91 -11.67 13.47
C ALA A 322 9.36 -11.35 13.87
N PRO A 323 9.63 -10.78 15.06
CA PRO A 323 11.00 -10.62 15.51
C PRO A 323 11.71 -11.98 15.61
N PHE A 324 12.90 -12.10 15.06
CA PHE A 324 13.66 -13.37 15.02
C PHE A 324 15.12 -13.15 15.40
N THR A 325 15.83 -14.23 15.71
CA THR A 325 17.28 -14.17 15.99
C THR A 325 18.05 -14.67 14.80
N ALA A 326 18.99 -13.87 14.32
CA ALA A 326 19.93 -14.24 13.25
C ALA A 326 21.25 -13.50 13.45
N PRO A 327 22.37 -13.99 12.88
CA PRO A 327 23.64 -13.27 12.94
C PRO A 327 23.53 -11.85 12.36
N TYR A 328 24.15 -10.90 13.04
CA TYR A 328 24.53 -9.60 12.50
C TYR A 328 26.05 -9.50 12.66
N PHE A 329 26.75 -9.50 11.52
CA PHE A 329 28.15 -9.91 11.45
C PHE A 329 28.34 -11.28 12.13
N GLU A 330 29.31 -11.42 13.03
CA GLU A 330 29.62 -12.67 13.71
C GLU A 330 28.86 -12.85 15.04
N THR A 331 27.93 -11.94 15.38
CA THR A 331 27.23 -11.95 16.66
C THR A 331 25.73 -12.19 16.49
N PRO A 332 25.07 -12.96 17.37
CA PRO A 332 23.63 -13.14 17.32
C PRO A 332 22.92 -11.81 17.63
N SER A 333 22.00 -11.40 16.76
CA SER A 333 21.16 -10.22 16.94
C SER A 333 19.69 -10.56 16.77
N THR A 334 18.83 -9.78 17.42
CA THR A 334 17.40 -9.77 17.12
C THR A 334 17.16 -8.89 15.90
N TRP A 335 16.30 -9.34 15.00
CA TRP A 335 15.84 -8.62 13.81
C TRP A 335 14.33 -8.39 13.93
N MET A 336 13.84 -7.28 13.37
CA MET A 336 12.42 -6.89 13.39
C MET A 336 12.03 -6.18 12.09
N SER A 337 10.74 -6.06 11.80
CA SER A 337 10.25 -5.21 10.71
C SER A 337 10.63 -3.75 10.94
N ALA A 338 11.18 -3.10 9.91
CA ALA A 338 11.54 -1.69 9.94
C ALA A 338 10.29 -0.79 10.06
N GLU A 339 9.17 -1.17 9.45
CA GLU A 339 7.92 -0.39 9.48
C GLU A 339 7.37 -0.21 10.91
N ALA A 340 7.71 -1.10 11.85
CA ALA A 340 7.26 -0.98 13.24
C ALA A 340 7.85 0.26 13.96
N PHE A 341 8.91 0.89 13.43
CA PHE A 341 9.40 2.18 13.93
C PHE A 341 8.38 3.31 13.75
N GLN A 342 7.39 3.16 12.86
CA GLN A 342 6.30 4.11 12.73
C GLN A 342 5.47 4.27 14.00
N LEU A 343 5.37 3.22 14.82
CA LEU A 343 4.69 3.29 16.13
C LEU A 343 5.39 4.22 17.12
N LEU A 344 6.69 4.43 16.94
CA LEU A 344 7.49 5.35 17.74
C LEU A 344 7.52 6.77 17.15
N GLY A 345 6.79 7.02 16.06
CA GLY A 345 6.73 8.32 15.40
C GLY A 345 7.87 8.57 14.40
N TYR A 346 8.49 7.53 13.88
CA TYR A 346 9.45 7.65 12.78
C TYR A 346 8.77 7.45 11.43
N ASP A 347 9.31 8.08 10.39
CA ASP A 347 9.03 7.72 9.02
C ASP A 347 10.03 6.68 8.55
N VAL A 348 9.51 5.70 7.80
CA VAL A 348 10.28 4.59 7.25
C VAL A 348 10.07 4.63 5.75
N ALA A 349 11.16 4.75 5.01
CA ALA A 349 11.14 4.78 3.55
C ALA A 349 12.16 3.78 2.99
N LEU A 350 11.77 3.05 1.96
CA LEU A 350 12.62 2.14 1.20
C LEU A 350 12.64 2.61 -0.26
N ARG A 351 13.79 3.09 -0.72
CA ARG A 351 14.03 3.48 -2.11
C ARG A 351 15.06 2.55 -2.72
N HIS A 352 14.65 1.73 -3.68
CA HIS A 352 15.48 0.65 -4.21
C HIS A 352 16.03 -0.24 -3.08
N ASP A 353 17.34 -0.22 -2.84
CA ASP A 353 18.00 -0.99 -1.78
C ASP A 353 18.38 -0.12 -0.57
N ALA A 354 18.02 1.16 -0.57
CA ALA A 354 18.30 2.10 0.51
C ALA A 354 17.08 2.25 1.43
N LEU A 355 17.21 1.73 2.65
CA LEU A 355 16.27 1.94 3.75
C LEU A 355 16.67 3.19 4.53
N SER A 356 15.72 4.04 4.85
CA SER A 356 15.90 5.20 5.73
C SER A 356 14.82 5.25 6.79
N ILE A 357 15.22 5.61 8.01
CA ILE A 357 14.33 5.83 9.14
C ILE A 357 14.63 7.22 9.68
N THR A 358 13.67 8.13 9.58
CA THR A 358 13.82 9.53 9.99
C THR A 358 12.78 9.89 11.04
N LYS A 359 13.12 10.80 11.95
CA LYS A 359 12.16 11.27 12.95
C LYS A 359 11.12 12.18 12.28
N ARG A 360 9.83 12.00 12.59
CA ARG A 360 8.78 12.96 12.22
C ARG A 360 8.90 14.26 12.99
#